data_AF-A0A6L9X910-F1
#
_entry.id   AF-A0A6L9X910-F1
#
_cell.length_a   1.000
_cell.length_b   1.000
_cell.length_c   1.000
_cell.angle_alpha   90.00
_cell.angle_beta   90.00
_cell.angle_gamma   90.00
#
_symmetry.space_group_name_H-M   'P 1'
#
loop_
_entity.id
_entity.type
_entity.pdbx_description
1 polymer ?
#
loop_
_entity_poly.entity_id
_entity_poly.type
_entity_poly.pdbx_seq_one_letter_code
_entity_poly.pdbx_strand_id
1 'polypeptide(L)' 'GAMSSAMLNMSASVAGIASQNRIGAGVGFQNGESALSVGYQRAISPRATLTVGGALSGDDSSIGVGAGFGW' A
#
# COMPACT_ATOMS: atom_id res chain seq x y z
N GLY A 1 11.09 -4.60 7.21
CA GLY A 1 11.30 -3.23 7.71
C GLY A 1 9.98 -2.64 8.16
N ALA A 2 10.01 -1.61 9.02
CA ALA A 2 8.82 -0.86 9.41
C ALA A 2 8.03 -0.36 8.18
N MET A 3 8.74 0.15 7.16
CA MET A 3 8.14 0.56 5.87
C MET A 3 7.41 -0.57 5.14
N SER A 4 7.97 -1.77 5.13
CA SER A 4 7.31 -2.92 4.50
C SER A 4 6.01 -3.27 5.23
N SER A 5 6.03 -3.28 6.57
CA SER A 5 4.81 -3.46 7.37
C SER A 5 3.78 -2.36 7.11
N ALA A 6 4.21 -1.10 6.99
CA ALA A 6 3.35 0.02 6.67
C ALA A 6 2.67 -0.18 5.31
N MET A 7 3.46 -0.45 4.26
CA MET A 7 2.95 -0.70 2.91
C MET A 7 2.00 -1.90 2.84
N LEU A 8 2.30 -2.97 3.59
CA LEU A 8 1.42 -4.13 3.70
C LEU A 8 0.06 -3.75 4.32
N ASN A 9 0.07 -3.01 5.42
CA ASN A 9 -1.15 -2.53 6.07
C ASN A 9 -1.95 -1.59 5.16
N MET A 10 -1.25 -0.71 4.41
CA MET A 10 -1.88 0.18 3.43
C MET A 10 -2.53 -0.60 2.28
N SER A 11 -1.83 -1.59 1.72
CA SER A 11 -2.38 -2.42 0.65
C SER A 11 -3.57 -3.24 1.14
N ALA A 12 -3.50 -3.78 2.36
CA ALA A 12 -4.58 -4.55 2.96
C ALA A 12 -5.83 -3.70 3.21
N SER A 13 -5.67 -2.45 3.66
CA SER A 13 -6.80 -1.56 3.97
C SER A 13 -7.63 -1.21 2.71
N VAL A 14 -7.01 -1.18 1.53
CA VAL A 14 -7.71 -0.93 0.25
C VAL A 14 -8.13 -2.17 -0.50
N ALA A 15 -7.65 -3.36 -0.12
CA ALA A 15 -7.94 -4.61 -0.84
C ALA A 15 -9.44 -4.99 -0.82
N GLY A 16 -10.15 -4.65 0.26
CA GLY A 16 -11.58 -4.96 0.44
C GLY A 16 -12.55 -3.92 -0.14
N ILE A 17 -12.06 -2.80 -0.67
CA ILE A 17 -12.93 -1.71 -1.13
C ILE A 17 -13.38 -1.99 -2.57
N ALA A 18 -14.68 -2.20 -2.79
CA ALA A 18 -15.25 -2.47 -4.11
C ALA A 18 -15.49 -1.21 -4.96
N SER A 19 -14.50 -0.30 -5.03
CA SER A 19 -14.53 0.91 -5.87
C SER A 19 -13.47 0.86 -6.97
N GLN A 20 -13.63 1.64 -8.05
CA GLN A 20 -12.61 1.71 -9.10
C GLN A 20 -11.33 2.41 -8.61
N ASN A 21 -11.47 3.49 -7.85
CA ASN A 21 -10.37 4.33 -7.36
C ASN A 21 -10.34 4.23 -5.84
N ARG A 22 -9.18 3.92 -5.27
CA ARG A 22 -8.98 3.69 -3.84
C ARG A 22 -7.72 4.40 -3.39
N ILE A 23 -7.76 5.03 -2.23
CA ILE A 23 -6.60 5.59 -1.56
C ILE A 23 -6.50 4.91 -0.20
N GLY A 24 -5.30 4.50 0.16
CA GLY A 24 -5.00 3.83 1.40
C GLY A 24 -3.87 4.51 2.14
N ALA A 25 -3.86 4.33 3.44
CA ALA A 25 -2.73 4.63 4.29
C ALA A 25 -2.49 3.46 5.24
N GLY A 26 -1.27 3.34 5.74
CA GLY A 26 -0.87 2.28 6.64
C GLY A 26 0.35 2.69 7.46
N VAL A 27 0.42 2.20 8.69
CA VAL A 27 1.56 2.40 9.58
C VAL A 27 2.22 1.07 9.89
N GLY A 28 3.52 1.08 10.12
CA GLY A 28 4.29 -0.12 10.44
C GLY A 28 5.35 0.18 11.48
N PHE A 29 5.61 -0.79 12.34
CA PHE A 29 6.63 -0.68 13.39
C PHE A 29 7.51 -1.93 13.34
N GLN A 30 8.83 -1.75 13.41
CA GLN A 30 9.77 -2.87 13.45
C GLN A 30 11.07 -2.43 14.13
N ASN A 31 11.55 -3.20 15.10
CA ASN A 31 12.81 -2.93 15.84
C ASN A 31 12.92 -1.50 16.40
N GLY A 32 11.81 -0.92 16.87
CA GLY A 32 11.75 0.45 17.41
C GLY A 32 11.60 1.55 16.35
N GLU A 33 11.67 1.21 15.07
CA GLU A 33 11.45 2.13 13.97
C GLU A 33 9.99 2.13 13.52
N SER A 34 9.47 3.30 13.15
CA SER A 34 8.10 3.50 12.69
C SER A 34 8.09 4.07 11.27
N ALA A 35 7.14 3.59 10.47
CA ALA A 35 6.96 4.06 9.12
C ALA A 35 5.49 4.35 8.83
N LEU A 36 5.28 5.34 7.97
CA LEU A 36 4.00 5.69 7.40
C LEU A 36 4.01 5.35 5.92
N SER A 37 2.88 4.91 5.38
CA SER A 37 2.72 4.66 3.95
C SER A 37 1.39 5.18 3.46
N VAL A 38 1.39 5.58 2.19
CA VAL A 38 0.20 6.00 1.45
C VAL A 38 0.25 5.41 0.06
N GLY A 39 -0.91 5.14 -0.52
CA GLY A 39 -0.97 4.58 -1.85
C GLY A 39 -2.31 4.79 -2.52
N TYR A 40 -2.28 4.70 -3.84
CA TYR A 40 -3.43 4.73 -4.71
C TYR A 40 -3.54 3.41 -5.46
N GLN A 41 -4.75 2.88 -5.51
CA GLN A 41 -5.08 1.64 -6.17
C GLN A 41 -6.23 1.86 -7.15
N ARG A 42 -6.06 1.38 -8.37
CA ARG A 42 -7.05 1.44 -9.45
C ARG A 42 -7.43 0.05 -9.94
N ALA A 43 -8.72 -0.28 -9.85
CA ALA A 43 -9.25 -1.45 -10.54
C ALA A 43 -9.31 -1.17 -12.04
N ILE A 44 -8.54 -1.94 -12.81
CA ILE A 44 -8.55 -1.91 -14.28
C ILE A 44 -9.73 -2.74 -14.80
N SER A 45 -10.08 -3.81 -14.07
CA SER A 45 -11.25 -4.65 -14.33
C SER A 45 -11.76 -5.24 -13.01
N PRO A 46 -12.91 -5.94 -12.97
CA PRO A 46 -13.37 -6.66 -11.78
C PRO A 46 -12.36 -7.68 -11.24
N ARG A 47 -11.40 -8.07 -12.08
CA ARG A 47 -10.40 -9.11 -11.80
C ARG A 47 -8.97 -8.59 -11.77
N ALA A 48 -8.72 -7.33 -12.13
CA ALA A 48 -7.37 -6.78 -12.28
C ALA A 48 -7.26 -5.43 -11.58
N THR A 49 -6.19 -5.24 -10.82
CA THR A 49 -5.95 -4.02 -10.05
C THR A 49 -4.48 -3.60 -10.16
N LEU A 50 -4.23 -2.30 -10.27
CA LEU A 50 -2.91 -1.68 -10.24
C LEU A 50 -2.79 -0.81 -8.99
N THR A 51 -1.64 -0.87 -8.32
CA THR A 51 -1.36 -0.13 -7.09
C THR A 51 -0.04 0.61 -7.23
N VAL A 52 0.00 1.85 -6.79
CA VAL A 52 1.22 2.63 -6.61
C VAL A 52 1.19 3.26 -5.22
N GLY A 53 2.32 3.29 -4.54
CA GLY A 53 2.38 3.88 -3.22
C GLY A 53 3.81 4.11 -2.76
N GLY A 54 3.92 4.80 -1.64
CA GLY A 54 5.19 5.05 -1.00
C GLY A 54 5.10 4.91 0.50
N ALA A 55 6.25 4.75 1.13
CA ALA A 55 6.42 4.78 2.56
C ALA A 55 7.57 5.69 2.96
N LEU A 56 7.48 6.21 4.18
CA LEU A 56 8.41 7.15 4.79
C LEU A 56 8.71 6.64 6.19
N SER A 57 9.98 6.69 6.61
CA SER A 57 10.47 6.24 7.91
C SER A 57 11.68 7.07 8.31
N GLY A 58 11.52 8.00 9.24
CA GLY A 58 12.59 8.96 9.57
C GLY A 58 13.05 9.74 8.34
N ASP A 59 14.31 9.56 7.95
CA ASP A 59 14.94 10.16 6.77
C ASP A 59 14.84 9.28 5.50
N ASP A 60 14.33 8.06 5.63
CA ASP A 60 14.20 7.11 4.53
C ASP A 60 12.83 7.21 3.85
N SER A 61 12.85 7.05 2.53
CA SER A 61 11.64 6.96 1.71
C SER A 61 11.73 5.79 0.75
N SER A 62 10.56 5.22 0.43
CA SER A 62 10.43 4.09 -0.49
C SER A 62 9.20 4.29 -1.35
N ILE A 63 9.29 3.86 -2.61
CA ILE A 63 8.20 3.84 -3.58
C ILE A 63 8.05 2.44 -4.13
N GLY A 64 6.80 2.02 -4.36
CA GLY A 64 6.45 0.72 -4.90
C GLY A 64 5.29 0.80 -5.87
N VAL A 65 5.31 -0.10 -6.84
CA VAL A 65 4.20 -0.38 -7.75
C VAL A 65 3.89 -1.87 -7.69
N GLY A 66 2.62 -2.22 -7.85
CA GLY A 66 2.15 -3.61 -7.82
C GLY A 66 0.91 -3.79 -8.67
N ALA A 67 0.65 -5.03 -9.07
CA ALA A 67 -0.57 -5.40 -9.77
C ALA A 67 -1.10 -6.72 -9.21
N GLY A 68 -2.42 -6.86 -9.18
CA GLY A 68 -3.11 -8.08 -8.76
C GLY A 68 -4.09 -8.55 -9.82
N PHE A 69 -4.16 -9.85 -10.03
CA PHE A 69 -5.13 -10.49 -10.92
C PHE A 69 -5.79 -11.69 -10.22
N GLY A 70 -7.12 -11.81 -10.31
CA GLY A 70 -7.89 -12.94 -9.77
C GLY A 70 -8.77 -13.58 -10.85
N TRP A 71 -8.87 -14.90 -10.84
CA TRP A 71 -9.71 -15.68 -11.77
C TRP A 71 -10.78 -16.48 -11.03
#